data_AF-A0A2H9MNQ7-F1
#
_entry.id   AF-A0A2H9MNQ7-F1
#
_cell.length_a   1.000
_cell.length_b   1.000
_cell.length_c   1.000
_cell.angle_alpha   90.00
_cell.angle_beta   90.00
_cell.angle_gamma   90.00
#
_symmetry.space_group_name_H-M   'P 1'
#
loop_
_entity.id
_entity.type
_entity.pdbx_description
1 polymer ?
#
loop_
_entity_poly.entity_id
_entity_poly.type
_entity_poly.pdbx_seq_one_letter_code
_entity_poly.pdbx_strand_id
1 'polypeptide(L)'
;MEKVSISAGKLKGISRLVDREGKFRMLAIDQRGSLQKMLADATGKDKSSIGYADMTMAKRLVTSVLSSYFSATLMDPEFGVPESLKYLSKNSALLLATEKSGTESAGYKGREKKTHLLEGWSVEKIKKVGADAVKLLLYYRSDSTLEIKEYQENIVKSLGQECKKYDLPFVLEPVGYAFKDDEPSTDSSEYAKKKPEIVIGIAREFSKKEYGVDILKLEFPVNLKFVKEFHKGYFDKKEREEVYSIKDAEDACREITKTSTVPWVILSAGVDIEEFVYNVKIASNNGASGFLAGRAVWKDFTAYYPNEDDMRAWLLTSGVENYMKIYEASKRATPYFEHKQFRSFASIMLEKAGEDWYKEY
;
A
#
# COMPACT_ATOMS: atom_id res chain seq x y z
N MET A 1 -18.45 2.92 28.15
CA MET A 1 -17.42 2.74 27.10
C MET A 1 -17.29 4.06 26.36
N GLU A 2 -16.09 4.62 26.28
CA GLU A 2 -15.88 5.90 25.59
C GLU A 2 -16.05 5.71 24.07
N LYS A 3 -16.88 6.58 23.48
CA LYS A 3 -17.32 6.49 22.08
C LYS A 3 -16.30 7.13 21.14
N VAL A 4 -16.22 6.61 19.93
CA VAL A 4 -15.41 7.15 18.83
C VAL A 4 -16.36 7.55 17.69
N SER A 5 -16.31 8.82 17.30
CA SER A 5 -17.13 9.35 16.20
C SER A 5 -16.38 9.30 14.87
N ILE A 6 -17.09 8.94 13.80
CA ILE A 6 -16.58 8.92 12.42
C ILE A 6 -17.71 9.32 11.45
N SER A 7 -17.39 10.02 10.37
CA SER A 7 -18.35 10.35 9.31
C SER A 7 -18.86 9.10 8.58
N ALA A 8 -20.08 9.17 8.05
CA ALA A 8 -20.75 8.00 7.48
C ALA A 8 -20.05 7.45 6.22
N GLY A 9 -19.55 8.31 5.35
CA GLY A 9 -18.83 7.93 4.13
C GLY A 9 -17.51 7.24 4.46
N LYS A 10 -16.72 7.79 5.40
CA LYS A 10 -15.49 7.14 5.89
C LYS A 10 -15.78 5.79 6.56
N LEU A 11 -16.77 5.69 7.45
CA LEU A 11 -17.11 4.41 8.08
C LEU A 11 -17.52 3.37 7.04
N LYS A 12 -18.41 3.75 6.11
CA LYS A 12 -18.85 2.88 5.03
C LYS A 12 -17.69 2.43 4.15
N GLY A 13 -16.83 3.36 3.75
CA GLY A 13 -15.65 3.07 2.95
C GLY A 13 -14.71 2.09 3.66
N ILE A 14 -14.31 2.37 4.91
CA ILE A 14 -13.44 1.46 5.69
C ILE A 14 -14.07 0.07 5.83
N SER A 15 -15.38 -0.01 6.13
CA SER A 15 -16.09 -1.29 6.26
C SER A 15 -16.13 -2.11 4.97
N ARG A 16 -16.03 -1.45 3.81
CA ARG A 16 -15.94 -2.09 2.49
C ARG A 16 -14.53 -2.59 2.18
N LEU A 17 -13.50 -1.92 2.71
CA LEU A 17 -12.10 -2.29 2.46
C LEU A 17 -11.66 -3.57 3.18
N VAL A 18 -12.41 -4.01 4.19
CA VAL A 18 -12.09 -5.17 5.02
C VAL A 18 -12.89 -6.40 4.61
N ASP A 19 -12.37 -7.57 4.93
CA ASP A 19 -13.13 -8.82 4.82
C ASP A 19 -14.12 -8.99 5.99
N ARG A 20 -14.77 -10.16 6.05
CA ARG A 20 -15.74 -10.50 7.09
C ARG A 20 -15.14 -10.58 8.50
N GLU A 21 -13.83 -10.75 8.62
CA GLU A 21 -13.11 -10.75 9.90
C GLU A 21 -12.65 -9.33 10.30
N GLY A 22 -12.98 -8.30 9.50
CA GLY A 22 -12.55 -6.93 9.73
C GLY A 22 -11.08 -6.66 9.37
N LYS A 23 -10.44 -7.54 8.58
CA LYS A 23 -9.02 -7.44 8.20
C LYS A 23 -8.89 -6.88 6.78
N PHE A 24 -7.88 -6.05 6.56
CA PHE A 24 -7.57 -5.52 5.23
C PHE A 24 -6.77 -6.57 4.44
N ARG A 25 -7.42 -7.30 3.54
CA ARG A 25 -6.76 -8.27 2.66
C ARG A 25 -6.90 -7.81 1.22
N MET A 26 -6.11 -6.81 0.86
CA MET A 26 -6.34 -6.01 -0.34
C MET A 26 -5.30 -6.29 -1.44
N LEU A 27 -5.72 -6.14 -2.71
CA LEU A 27 -4.94 -6.29 -3.92
C LEU A 27 -4.52 -4.92 -4.47
N ALA A 28 -3.28 -4.79 -4.94
CA ALA A 28 -2.79 -3.61 -5.63
C ALA A 28 -2.38 -3.93 -7.08
N ILE A 29 -2.96 -3.21 -8.02
CA ILE A 29 -2.65 -3.26 -9.45
C ILE A 29 -2.58 -1.85 -10.07
N ASP A 30 -2.26 -0.83 -9.27
CA ASP A 30 -2.05 0.57 -9.67
C ASP A 30 -0.67 0.85 -10.28
N GLN A 31 0.18 -0.17 -10.39
CA GLN A 31 1.52 -0.07 -10.95
C GLN A 31 1.44 0.33 -12.42
N ARG A 32 2.11 1.43 -12.78
CA ARG A 32 2.20 1.94 -14.15
C ARG A 32 3.58 1.67 -14.71
N GLY A 33 4.54 2.57 -14.48
CA GLY A 33 5.88 2.45 -15.05
C GLY A 33 6.65 1.17 -14.67
N SER A 34 6.37 0.56 -13.51
CA SER A 34 6.97 -0.72 -13.11
C SER A 34 6.34 -1.93 -13.81
N LEU A 35 5.02 -1.97 -13.97
CA LEU A 35 4.36 -3.02 -14.76
C LEU A 35 4.78 -2.93 -16.24
N GLN A 36 4.83 -1.73 -16.80
CA GLN A 36 5.29 -1.49 -18.16
C GLN A 36 6.71 -2.04 -18.38
N LYS A 37 7.61 -1.80 -17.42
CA LYS A 37 8.97 -2.35 -17.45
C LYS A 37 8.96 -3.88 -17.45
N MET A 38 8.16 -4.50 -16.59
CA MET A 38 8.09 -5.96 -16.47
C MET A 38 7.61 -6.65 -17.75
N LEU A 39 6.63 -6.07 -18.45
CA LEU A 39 6.15 -6.59 -19.74
C LEU A 39 7.21 -6.44 -20.85
N ALA A 40 7.94 -5.32 -20.84
CA ALA A 40 9.07 -5.11 -21.74
C ALA A 40 10.19 -6.13 -21.49
N ASP A 41 10.60 -6.30 -20.24
CA ASP A 41 11.64 -7.26 -19.84
C ASP A 41 11.27 -8.70 -20.26
N ALA A 42 10.00 -9.10 -20.12
CA ALA A 42 9.52 -10.42 -20.52
C ALA A 42 9.61 -10.71 -22.03
N THR A 43 9.61 -9.66 -22.86
CA THR A 43 9.72 -9.79 -24.32
C THR A 43 11.08 -9.38 -24.87
N GLY A 44 12.01 -8.97 -24.01
CA GLY A 44 13.29 -8.39 -24.42
C GLY A 44 13.14 -7.11 -25.25
N LYS A 45 11.99 -6.42 -25.15
CA LYS A 45 11.69 -5.22 -25.91
C LYS A 45 11.95 -3.96 -25.09
N ASP A 46 12.06 -2.82 -25.77
CA ASP A 46 12.14 -1.53 -25.09
C ASP A 46 10.81 -1.18 -24.40
N LYS A 47 10.90 -0.50 -23.26
CA LYS A 47 9.73 -0.07 -22.47
C LYS A 47 8.74 0.78 -23.27
N SER A 48 9.21 1.59 -24.21
CA SER A 48 8.35 2.41 -25.09
C SER A 48 7.48 1.59 -26.04
N SER A 49 7.81 0.32 -26.28
CA SER A 49 7.01 -0.59 -27.11
C SER A 49 5.78 -1.15 -26.39
N ILE A 50 5.72 -1.03 -25.05
CA ILE A 50 4.59 -1.48 -24.25
C ILE A 50 3.55 -0.35 -24.22
N GLY A 51 2.49 -0.54 -24.98
CA GLY A 51 1.45 0.44 -25.21
C GLY A 51 0.28 0.35 -24.24
N TYR A 52 -0.74 1.16 -24.50
CA TYR A 52 -1.96 1.21 -23.71
C TYR A 52 -2.67 -0.15 -23.62
N ALA A 53 -2.83 -0.84 -24.75
CA ALA A 53 -3.51 -2.12 -24.83
C ALA A 53 -2.82 -3.21 -23.97
N ASP A 54 -1.49 -3.23 -23.95
CA ASP A 54 -0.72 -4.20 -23.16
C ASP A 54 -0.92 -3.97 -21.66
N MET A 55 -0.87 -2.69 -21.26
CA MET A 55 -1.08 -2.27 -19.87
C MET A 55 -2.49 -2.59 -19.39
N THR A 56 -3.52 -2.28 -20.18
CA THR A 56 -4.91 -2.52 -19.80
C THR A 56 -5.26 -4.01 -19.83
N MET A 57 -4.73 -4.78 -20.78
CA MET A 57 -4.85 -6.24 -20.80
C MET A 57 -4.30 -6.86 -19.51
N ALA A 58 -3.07 -6.51 -19.13
CA ALA A 58 -2.42 -7.03 -17.93
C ALA A 58 -3.24 -6.73 -16.66
N LYS A 59 -3.74 -5.48 -16.52
CA LYS A 59 -4.57 -5.05 -15.39
C LYS A 59 -5.94 -5.72 -15.36
N ARG A 60 -6.55 -5.91 -16.53
CA ARG A 60 -7.81 -6.64 -16.71
C ARG A 60 -7.66 -8.08 -16.24
N LEU A 61 -6.60 -8.78 -16.66
CA LEU A 61 -6.36 -10.17 -16.28
C LEU A 61 -6.25 -10.31 -14.75
N VAL A 62 -5.38 -9.52 -14.12
CA VAL A 62 -5.21 -9.51 -12.65
C VAL A 62 -6.53 -9.20 -11.94
N THR A 63 -7.24 -8.17 -12.38
CA THR A 63 -8.53 -7.78 -11.77
C THR A 63 -9.58 -8.89 -11.91
N SER A 64 -9.74 -9.44 -13.11
CA SER A 64 -10.78 -10.44 -13.41
C SER A 64 -10.57 -11.77 -12.69
N VAL A 65 -9.31 -12.14 -12.44
CA VAL A 65 -8.97 -13.43 -11.82
C VAL A 65 -8.83 -13.30 -10.31
N LEU A 66 -8.16 -12.26 -9.82
CA LEU A 66 -7.76 -12.19 -8.42
C LEU A 66 -8.72 -11.37 -7.55
N SER A 67 -9.45 -10.38 -8.08
CA SER A 67 -10.21 -9.45 -7.22
C SER A 67 -11.26 -10.14 -6.32
N SER A 68 -11.81 -11.29 -6.72
CA SER A 68 -12.76 -12.06 -5.90
C SER A 68 -12.17 -12.64 -4.61
N TYR A 69 -10.84 -12.76 -4.54
CA TYR A 69 -10.13 -13.26 -3.36
C TYR A 69 -9.82 -12.15 -2.35
N PHE A 70 -9.78 -10.89 -2.78
CA PHE A 70 -9.35 -9.77 -1.94
C PHE A 70 -10.53 -8.89 -1.54
N SER A 71 -10.49 -8.36 -0.30
CA SER A 71 -11.52 -7.46 0.22
C SER A 71 -11.62 -6.15 -0.54
N ALA A 72 -10.51 -5.70 -1.14
CA ALA A 72 -10.47 -4.51 -1.98
C ALA A 72 -9.40 -4.61 -3.06
N THR A 73 -9.56 -3.85 -4.14
CA THR A 73 -8.61 -3.73 -5.24
C THR A 73 -8.25 -2.26 -5.46
N LEU A 74 -6.96 -1.93 -5.36
CA LEU A 74 -6.38 -0.64 -5.69
C LEU A 74 -6.00 -0.59 -7.17
N MET A 75 -6.55 0.40 -7.89
CA MET A 75 -6.28 0.64 -9.32
C MET A 75 -5.77 2.06 -9.56
N ASP A 76 -5.13 2.27 -10.71
CA ASP A 76 -4.85 3.59 -11.26
C ASP A 76 -5.97 4.05 -12.21
N PRO A 77 -6.19 5.37 -12.35
CA PRO A 77 -7.22 5.91 -13.22
C PRO A 77 -6.85 5.88 -14.72
N GLU A 78 -5.58 5.68 -15.08
CA GLU A 78 -5.10 5.80 -16.46
C GLU A 78 -5.34 4.52 -17.27
N PHE A 79 -5.02 3.37 -16.71
CA PHE A 79 -5.11 2.06 -17.37
C PHE A 79 -6.01 1.07 -16.61
N GLY A 80 -6.08 1.18 -15.28
CA GLY A 80 -6.86 0.26 -14.46
C GLY A 80 -8.37 0.47 -14.64
N VAL A 81 -8.87 1.62 -14.19
CA VAL A 81 -10.31 1.91 -14.18
C VAL A 81 -10.97 1.77 -15.57
N PRO A 82 -10.44 2.36 -16.66
CA PRO A 82 -11.16 2.38 -17.94
C PRO A 82 -11.50 0.99 -18.49
N GLU A 83 -10.61 0.01 -18.29
CA GLU A 83 -10.74 -1.33 -18.91
C GLU A 83 -11.01 -2.45 -17.92
N SER A 84 -10.72 -2.25 -16.62
CA SER A 84 -10.81 -3.30 -15.60
C SER A 84 -12.05 -3.20 -14.72
N LEU A 85 -12.69 -2.03 -14.63
CA LEU A 85 -13.78 -1.79 -13.65
C LEU A 85 -14.95 -2.78 -13.82
N LYS A 86 -15.34 -3.11 -15.06
CA LYS A 86 -16.44 -4.05 -15.34
C LYS A 86 -16.14 -5.50 -14.89
N TYR A 87 -14.87 -5.82 -14.62
CA TYR A 87 -14.42 -7.13 -14.15
C TYR A 87 -14.13 -7.18 -12.65
N LEU A 88 -14.21 -6.03 -11.95
CA LEU A 88 -14.04 -5.98 -10.50
C LEU A 88 -15.13 -6.84 -9.83
N SER A 89 -14.72 -7.75 -8.95
CA SER A 89 -15.65 -8.55 -8.16
C SER A 89 -16.57 -7.64 -7.33
N LYS A 90 -17.86 -7.96 -7.26
CA LYS A 90 -18.85 -7.26 -6.42
C LYS A 90 -18.49 -7.28 -4.93
N ASN A 91 -17.71 -8.28 -4.51
CA ASN A 91 -17.24 -8.45 -3.14
C ASN A 91 -15.91 -7.73 -2.86
N SER A 92 -15.31 -7.09 -3.87
CA SER A 92 -14.08 -6.32 -3.72
C SER A 92 -14.40 -4.82 -3.79
N ALA A 93 -14.00 -4.08 -2.77
CA ALA A 93 -14.04 -2.63 -2.79
C ALA A 93 -13.03 -2.02 -3.77
N LEU A 94 -13.22 -0.76 -4.15
CA LEU A 94 -12.34 -0.05 -5.07
C LEU A 94 -11.59 1.07 -4.35
N LEU A 95 -10.25 1.09 -4.46
CA LEU A 95 -9.45 2.26 -4.11
C LEU A 95 -8.76 2.80 -5.36
N LEU A 96 -8.58 4.12 -5.43
CA LEU A 96 -7.95 4.76 -6.58
C LEU A 96 -6.72 5.58 -6.18
N ALA A 97 -5.64 5.38 -6.91
CA ALA A 97 -4.41 6.16 -6.79
C ALA A 97 -4.64 7.62 -7.24
N THR A 98 -3.97 8.56 -6.57
CA THR A 98 -3.98 10.00 -6.91
C THR A 98 -2.66 10.51 -7.43
N GLU A 99 -1.55 9.83 -7.14
CA GLU A 99 -0.23 10.29 -7.59
C GLU A 99 -0.02 10.07 -9.08
N LYS A 100 0.78 10.94 -9.69
CA LYS A 100 1.45 10.69 -10.96
C LYS A 100 2.50 9.59 -10.77
N SER A 101 2.63 8.67 -11.73
CA SER A 101 3.66 7.63 -11.64
C SER A 101 5.05 8.22 -11.76
N GLY A 102 5.97 7.76 -10.91
CA GLY A 102 7.37 8.21 -10.86
C GLY A 102 7.60 9.30 -9.82
N THR A 103 8.77 9.93 -9.90
CA THR A 103 9.21 11.00 -8.99
C THR A 103 10.01 12.04 -9.73
N GLU A 104 10.02 13.26 -9.21
CA GLU A 104 10.98 14.28 -9.61
C GLU A 104 12.15 14.33 -8.63
N SER A 105 13.38 14.30 -9.15
CA SER A 105 14.61 14.50 -8.38
C SER A 105 14.75 15.96 -7.95
N ALA A 106 15.00 16.21 -6.66
CA ALA A 106 15.07 17.55 -6.09
C ALA A 106 16.00 17.60 -4.87
N GLY A 107 16.13 18.78 -4.28
CA GLY A 107 16.75 19.00 -2.98
C GLY A 107 18.21 18.55 -2.91
N TYR A 108 18.61 17.92 -1.79
CA TYR A 108 20.00 17.54 -1.52
C TYR A 108 20.66 16.81 -2.68
N LYS A 109 21.59 17.49 -3.39
CA LYS A 109 22.31 17.00 -4.58
C LYS A 109 21.39 16.39 -5.67
N GLY A 110 20.13 16.80 -5.74
CA GLY A 110 19.14 16.23 -6.67
C GLY A 110 18.74 14.77 -6.36
N ARG A 111 18.99 14.29 -5.13
CA ARG A 111 18.71 12.90 -4.71
C ARG A 111 17.43 12.75 -3.91
N GLU A 112 16.83 13.86 -3.47
CA GLU A 112 15.53 13.85 -2.81
C GLU A 112 14.41 13.71 -3.84
N LYS A 113 13.22 13.30 -3.41
CA LYS A 113 12.12 12.96 -4.31
C LYS A 113 10.90 13.83 -4.02
N LYS A 114 10.36 14.49 -5.04
CA LYS A 114 9.03 15.10 -5.03
C LYS A 114 8.02 14.16 -5.68
N THR A 115 6.92 13.93 -4.99
CA THR A 115 5.73 13.24 -5.50
C THR A 115 4.80 14.29 -6.08
N HIS A 116 4.21 14.01 -7.25
CA HIS A 116 3.21 14.89 -7.86
C HIS A 116 1.85 14.20 -7.88
N LEU A 117 0.78 14.97 -7.73
CA LEU A 117 -0.58 14.49 -8.02
C LEU A 117 -0.79 14.39 -9.53
N LEU A 118 -1.67 13.49 -9.95
CA LEU A 118 -2.04 13.34 -11.35
C LEU A 118 -2.88 14.54 -11.80
N GLU A 119 -2.41 15.24 -12.82
CA GLU A 119 -3.08 16.43 -13.34
C GLU A 119 -4.50 16.10 -13.84
N GLY A 120 -5.46 16.95 -13.50
CA GLY A 120 -6.86 16.75 -13.88
C GLY A 120 -7.57 15.61 -13.13
N TRP A 121 -6.94 14.98 -12.13
CA TRP A 121 -7.55 13.93 -11.32
C TRP A 121 -7.75 14.41 -9.86
N SER A 122 -8.98 14.34 -9.35
CA SER A 122 -9.35 14.89 -8.04
C SER A 122 -10.13 13.88 -7.20
N VAL A 123 -10.22 14.12 -5.89
CA VAL A 123 -11.04 13.30 -4.97
C VAL A 123 -12.51 13.31 -5.37
N GLU A 124 -13.01 14.43 -5.91
CA GLU A 124 -14.35 14.51 -6.48
C GLU A 124 -14.56 13.50 -7.62
N LYS A 125 -13.60 13.41 -8.55
CA LYS A 125 -13.65 12.45 -9.66
C LYS A 125 -13.56 11.02 -9.15
N ILE A 126 -12.72 10.76 -8.14
CA ILE A 126 -12.63 9.45 -7.46
C ILE A 126 -13.99 9.07 -6.86
N LYS A 127 -14.66 9.99 -6.17
CA LYS A 127 -16.02 9.79 -5.64
C LYS A 127 -17.02 9.50 -6.75
N LYS A 128 -16.95 10.24 -7.86
CA LYS A 128 -17.83 10.06 -9.03
C LYS A 128 -17.65 8.71 -9.72
N VAL A 129 -16.44 8.14 -9.70
CA VAL A 129 -16.19 6.76 -10.17
C VAL A 129 -16.85 5.71 -9.26
N GLY A 130 -17.20 6.08 -8.03
CA GLY A 130 -17.78 5.16 -7.05
C GLY A 130 -16.73 4.41 -6.23
N ALA A 131 -15.51 4.95 -6.12
CA ALA A 131 -14.48 4.35 -5.29
C ALA A 131 -14.85 4.42 -3.79
N ASP A 132 -14.43 3.39 -3.05
CA ASP A 132 -14.62 3.26 -1.61
C ASP A 132 -13.51 3.98 -0.82
N ALA A 133 -12.36 4.29 -1.42
CA ALA A 133 -11.28 5.08 -0.80
C ALA A 133 -10.30 5.74 -1.79
N VAL A 134 -9.57 6.73 -1.31
CA VAL A 134 -8.49 7.45 -2.00
C VAL A 134 -7.15 6.90 -1.54
N LYS A 135 -6.19 6.74 -2.46
CA LYS A 135 -4.81 6.34 -2.14
C LYS A 135 -3.79 7.34 -2.67
N LEU A 136 -2.76 7.65 -1.88
CA LEU A 136 -1.58 8.41 -2.30
C LEU A 136 -0.28 7.67 -1.98
N LEU A 137 0.58 7.44 -2.98
CA LEU A 137 1.99 7.07 -2.75
C LEU A 137 2.84 8.33 -2.57
N LEU A 138 3.63 8.39 -1.50
CA LEU A 138 4.49 9.50 -1.14
C LEU A 138 5.92 9.01 -0.89
N TYR A 139 6.93 9.63 -1.51
CA TYR A 139 8.32 9.39 -1.11
C TYR A 139 8.68 10.34 0.01
N TYR A 140 9.08 9.82 1.17
CA TYR A 140 9.29 10.65 2.35
C TYR A 140 10.48 10.24 3.18
N ARG A 141 11.20 11.26 3.65
CA ARG A 141 12.31 11.17 4.60
C ARG A 141 12.22 12.37 5.53
N SER A 142 12.11 12.13 6.84
CA SER A 142 11.99 13.21 7.83
C SER A 142 13.25 14.08 7.95
N ASP A 143 14.37 13.56 7.47
CA ASP A 143 15.70 14.17 7.41
C ASP A 143 16.03 14.74 6.01
N SER A 144 15.03 14.89 5.15
CA SER A 144 15.14 15.68 3.92
C SER A 144 15.27 17.18 4.21
N THR A 145 15.72 17.93 3.20
CA THR A 145 15.71 19.40 3.27
C THR A 145 14.31 19.92 3.60
N LEU A 146 14.24 21.03 4.34
CA LEU A 146 12.97 21.57 4.85
C LEU A 146 11.96 21.81 3.72
N GLU A 147 12.41 22.35 2.59
CA GLU A 147 11.57 22.58 1.40
C GLU A 147 10.92 21.28 0.89
N ILE A 148 11.70 20.21 0.73
CA ILE A 148 11.18 18.93 0.22
C ILE A 148 10.24 18.28 1.23
N LYS A 149 10.63 18.31 2.51
CA LYS A 149 9.80 17.78 3.59
C LYS A 149 8.45 18.48 3.65
N GLU A 150 8.43 19.81 3.71
CA GLU A 150 7.20 20.61 3.76
C GLU A 150 6.35 20.43 2.50
N TYR A 151 6.97 20.37 1.32
CA TYR A 151 6.27 20.09 0.08
C TYR A 151 5.49 18.77 0.14
N GLN A 152 6.15 17.69 0.58
CA GLN A 152 5.52 16.37 0.69
C GLN A 152 4.43 16.35 1.78
N GLU A 153 4.68 16.95 2.95
CA GLU A 153 3.68 17.07 4.02
C GLU A 153 2.45 17.87 3.58
N ASN A 154 2.63 18.95 2.82
CA ASN A 154 1.54 19.80 2.35
C ASN A 154 0.65 19.11 1.32
N ILE A 155 1.19 18.23 0.47
CA ILE A 155 0.38 17.39 -0.43
C ILE A 155 -0.55 16.49 0.40
N VAL A 156 -0.03 15.85 1.44
CA VAL A 156 -0.83 14.97 2.31
C VAL A 156 -1.92 15.76 3.02
N LYS A 157 -1.59 16.93 3.61
CA LYS A 157 -2.58 17.80 4.29
C LYS A 157 -3.70 18.21 3.34
N SER A 158 -3.34 18.66 2.14
CA SER A 158 -4.31 19.11 1.12
C SER A 158 -5.22 17.97 0.67
N LEU A 159 -4.65 16.79 0.42
CA LEU A 159 -5.45 15.63 -0.01
C LEU A 159 -6.34 15.09 1.12
N GLY A 160 -5.86 15.11 2.37
CA GLY A 160 -6.65 14.76 3.55
C GLY A 160 -7.86 15.67 3.76
N GLN A 161 -7.72 16.98 3.51
CA GLN A 161 -8.83 17.93 3.54
C GLN A 161 -9.87 17.61 2.45
N GLU A 162 -9.43 17.30 1.23
CA GLU A 162 -10.34 16.89 0.15
C GLU A 162 -11.03 15.55 0.45
N CYS A 163 -10.34 14.58 1.02
CA CYS A 163 -10.94 13.31 1.45
C CYS A 163 -12.00 13.52 2.54
N LYS A 164 -11.76 14.45 3.49
CA LYS A 164 -12.77 14.86 4.47
C LYS A 164 -13.98 15.51 3.81
N LYS A 165 -13.76 16.40 2.84
CA LYS A 165 -14.83 17.10 2.10
C LYS A 165 -15.73 16.15 1.31
N TYR A 166 -15.18 15.13 0.65
CA TYR A 166 -15.94 14.15 -0.14
C TYR A 166 -16.32 12.88 0.64
N ASP A 167 -16.04 12.89 1.94
CA ASP A 167 -16.30 11.81 2.89
C ASP A 167 -15.84 10.44 2.37
N LEU A 168 -14.55 10.36 2.03
CA LEU A 168 -13.86 9.15 1.61
C LEU A 168 -12.69 8.83 2.56
N PRO A 169 -12.44 7.54 2.87
CA PRO A 169 -11.23 7.13 3.54
C PRO A 169 -9.99 7.50 2.74
N PHE A 170 -8.96 7.96 3.45
CA PHE A 170 -7.66 8.28 2.89
C PHE A 170 -6.60 7.23 3.29
N VAL A 171 -6.11 6.48 2.31
CA VAL A 171 -5.01 5.54 2.45
C VAL A 171 -3.70 6.20 2.01
N LEU A 172 -2.78 6.42 2.94
CA LEU A 172 -1.47 6.99 2.62
C LEU A 172 -0.42 5.87 2.54
N GLU A 173 0.36 5.85 1.47
CA GLU A 173 1.51 4.97 1.25
C GLU A 173 2.82 5.77 1.26
N PRO A 174 3.37 6.10 2.43
CA PRO A 174 4.68 6.72 2.53
C PRO A 174 5.80 5.67 2.42
N VAL A 175 6.81 5.94 1.59
CA VAL A 175 7.92 5.04 1.29
C VAL A 175 9.25 5.76 1.49
N GLY A 176 10.12 5.14 2.28
CA GLY A 176 11.48 5.61 2.52
C GLY A 176 12.39 5.36 1.31
N TYR A 177 13.49 6.10 1.23
CA TYR A 177 14.49 5.87 0.21
C TYR A 177 15.89 6.30 0.68
N ALA A 178 16.89 5.72 0.05
CA ALA A 178 18.29 6.08 0.22
C ALA A 178 18.61 7.34 -0.58
N PHE A 179 19.22 8.35 0.04
CA PHE A 179 19.63 9.58 -0.66
C PHE A 179 20.86 10.29 -0.09
N LYS A 180 21.25 9.97 1.15
CA LYS A 180 22.46 10.51 1.79
C LYS A 180 23.71 9.89 1.15
N ASP A 181 24.86 10.54 1.31
CA ASP A 181 26.13 10.07 0.76
C ASP A 181 26.55 8.71 1.32
N ASP A 182 26.18 8.41 2.56
CA ASP A 182 26.45 7.15 3.26
C ASP A 182 25.36 6.08 3.02
N GLU A 183 24.40 6.34 2.13
CA GLU A 183 23.33 5.40 1.77
C GLU A 183 23.40 5.08 0.26
N PRO A 184 24.31 4.20 -0.18
CA PRO A 184 24.55 3.97 -1.62
C PRO A 184 23.34 3.39 -2.34
N SER A 185 22.50 2.59 -1.65
CA SER A 185 21.24 2.12 -2.18
C SER A 185 20.28 1.69 -1.05
N THR A 186 19.01 1.47 -1.38
CA THR A 186 18.04 0.89 -0.44
C THR A 186 18.29 -0.58 -0.09
N ASP A 187 19.21 -1.25 -0.78
CA ASP A 187 19.65 -2.62 -0.49
C ASP A 187 21.07 -2.65 0.11
N SER A 188 21.58 -1.53 0.63
CA SER A 188 22.87 -1.47 1.33
C SER A 188 22.72 -1.71 2.83
N SER A 189 23.80 -2.12 3.52
CA SER A 189 23.73 -2.36 4.96
C SER A 189 23.59 -1.06 5.76
N GLU A 190 24.10 0.06 5.24
CA GLU A 190 23.95 1.39 5.84
C GLU A 190 22.49 1.84 5.84
N TYR A 191 21.78 1.66 4.71
CA TYR A 191 20.36 1.95 4.65
C TYR A 191 19.56 0.96 5.49
N ALA A 192 19.92 -0.32 5.48
CA ALA A 192 19.29 -1.32 6.33
C ALA A 192 19.34 -0.86 7.81
N LYS A 193 20.51 -0.53 8.36
CA LYS A 193 20.65 -0.07 9.75
C LYS A 193 19.68 1.07 10.12
N LYS A 194 19.35 1.96 9.18
CA LYS A 194 18.45 3.11 9.38
C LYS A 194 16.97 2.82 9.08
N LYS A 195 16.66 1.80 8.27
CA LYS A 195 15.31 1.53 7.76
C LYS A 195 14.23 1.44 8.87
N PRO A 196 14.45 0.76 10.01
CA PRO A 196 13.44 0.70 11.07
C PRO A 196 13.04 2.07 11.59
N GLU A 197 14.02 2.93 11.87
CA GLU A 197 13.77 4.30 12.37
C GLU A 197 13.05 5.16 11.33
N ILE A 198 13.40 5.00 10.05
CA ILE A 198 12.73 5.71 8.94
C ILE A 198 11.25 5.33 8.87
N VAL A 199 10.93 4.03 8.87
CA VAL A 199 9.53 3.55 8.74
C VAL A 199 8.72 3.89 10.00
N ILE A 200 9.30 3.76 11.19
CA ILE A 200 8.65 4.18 12.44
C ILE A 200 8.43 5.69 12.48
N GLY A 201 9.41 6.49 12.03
CA GLY A 201 9.31 7.94 11.93
C GLY A 201 8.22 8.39 10.97
N ILE A 202 8.10 7.71 9.83
CA ILE A 202 7.00 7.85 8.87
C ILE A 202 5.65 7.60 9.54
N ALA A 203 5.50 6.48 10.26
CA ALA A 203 4.25 6.14 10.94
C ALA A 203 3.89 7.19 12.00
N ARG A 204 4.90 7.72 12.71
CA ARG A 204 4.73 8.80 13.70
C ARG A 204 4.23 10.09 13.08
N GLU A 205 4.85 10.51 11.98
CA GLU A 205 4.54 11.77 11.33
C GLU A 205 3.11 11.76 10.77
N PHE A 206 2.79 10.78 9.91
CA PHE A 206 1.51 10.77 9.21
C PHE A 206 0.33 10.23 10.02
N SER A 207 0.57 9.92 11.30
CA SER A 207 -0.47 9.69 12.30
C SER A 207 -1.04 10.97 12.92
N LYS A 208 -0.48 12.15 12.62
CA LYS A 208 -1.03 13.42 13.11
C LYS A 208 -2.38 13.72 12.46
N LYS A 209 -3.34 14.20 13.26
CA LYS A 209 -4.72 14.47 12.84
C LYS A 209 -4.84 15.46 11.67
N GLU A 210 -3.89 16.39 11.54
CA GLU A 210 -3.89 17.41 10.48
C GLU A 210 -3.79 16.82 9.06
N TYR A 211 -3.26 15.60 8.93
CA TYR A 211 -3.14 14.91 7.65
C TYR A 211 -4.42 14.21 7.20
N GLY A 212 -5.38 13.98 8.11
CA GLY A 212 -6.66 13.33 7.78
C GLY A 212 -6.54 11.91 7.22
N VAL A 213 -5.42 11.23 7.42
CA VAL A 213 -5.17 9.84 7.01
C VAL A 213 -6.06 8.91 7.84
N ASP A 214 -6.65 7.90 7.19
CA ASP A 214 -7.48 6.88 7.85
C ASP A 214 -6.80 5.52 7.93
N ILE A 215 -5.90 5.21 6.98
CA ILE A 215 -5.12 3.96 6.94
C ILE A 215 -3.71 4.26 6.44
N LEU A 216 -2.69 3.72 7.11
CA LEU A 216 -1.31 3.75 6.63
C LEU A 216 -0.95 2.45 5.89
N LYS A 217 -0.45 2.56 4.66
CA LYS A 217 0.16 1.47 3.91
C LYS A 217 1.68 1.59 4.00
N LEU A 218 2.30 0.75 4.82
CA LEU A 218 3.71 0.90 5.20
C LEU A 218 4.59 -0.22 4.64
N GLU A 219 5.85 0.12 4.40
CA GLU A 219 6.90 -0.87 4.17
C GLU A 219 7.09 -1.77 5.38
N PHE A 220 7.57 -2.99 5.16
CA PHE A 220 8.09 -3.79 6.25
C PHE A 220 9.34 -3.09 6.85
N PRO A 221 9.42 -2.90 8.18
CA PRO A 221 10.37 -1.97 8.79
C PRO A 221 11.84 -2.39 8.68
N VAL A 222 12.11 -3.68 8.47
CA VAL A 222 13.46 -4.19 8.21
C VAL A 222 13.58 -4.71 6.77
N ASN A 223 14.79 -4.95 6.32
CA ASN A 223 15.04 -5.78 5.13
C ASN A 223 15.41 -7.18 5.63
N LEU A 224 14.54 -8.17 5.41
CA LEU A 224 14.75 -9.54 5.91
C LEU A 224 16.05 -10.15 5.38
N LYS A 225 16.56 -9.68 4.25
CA LYS A 225 17.82 -10.16 3.66
C LYS A 225 19.06 -9.78 4.48
N PHE A 226 18.93 -8.96 5.52
CA PHE A 226 19.99 -8.63 6.48
C PHE A 226 19.72 -9.23 7.88
N VAL A 227 18.70 -10.08 8.01
CA VAL A 227 18.38 -10.77 9.26
C VAL A 227 19.24 -12.03 9.39
N LYS A 228 19.74 -12.33 10.59
CA LYS A 228 20.59 -13.49 10.92
C LYS A 228 20.18 -14.82 10.29
N GLU A 229 18.89 -15.08 10.17
CA GLU A 229 18.36 -16.32 9.60
C GLU A 229 18.45 -16.36 8.07
N PHE A 230 18.49 -15.20 7.41
CA PHE A 230 18.34 -15.07 5.95
C PHE A 230 19.51 -14.39 5.24
N HIS A 231 20.44 -13.79 5.99
CA HIS A 231 21.52 -12.94 5.45
C HIS A 231 22.48 -13.68 4.50
N LYS A 232 22.54 -15.01 4.57
CA LYS A 232 23.29 -15.86 3.64
C LYS A 232 22.53 -16.15 2.34
N GLY A 233 21.85 -15.14 1.80
CA GLY A 233 21.17 -15.22 0.51
C GLY A 233 19.98 -16.18 0.44
N TYR A 234 19.22 -16.34 1.54
CA TYR A 234 18.06 -17.25 1.55
C TYR A 234 17.06 -16.93 0.42
N PHE A 235 16.67 -15.66 0.29
CA PHE A 235 15.66 -15.20 -0.68
C PHE A 235 16.20 -14.97 -2.09
N ASP A 236 17.43 -14.47 -2.25
CA ASP A 236 17.92 -14.00 -3.56
C ASP A 236 19.36 -14.42 -3.89
N LYS A 237 19.90 -15.39 -3.14
CA LYS A 237 21.24 -15.96 -3.32
C LYS A 237 22.39 -14.95 -3.21
N LYS A 238 22.14 -13.79 -2.57
CA LYS A 238 23.17 -12.78 -2.27
C LYS A 238 23.44 -12.72 -0.78
N GLU A 239 24.68 -13.01 -0.40
CA GLU A 239 25.14 -12.83 0.98
C GLU A 239 25.23 -11.36 1.35
N ARG A 240 24.83 -11.05 2.58
CA ARG A 240 24.82 -9.70 3.16
C ARG A 240 25.35 -9.73 4.59
N GLU A 241 25.71 -8.55 5.09
CA GLU A 241 26.01 -8.34 6.50
C GLU A 241 24.82 -8.74 7.38
N GLU A 242 25.06 -9.40 8.51
CA GLU A 242 24.04 -9.61 9.54
C GLU A 242 23.82 -8.28 10.28
N VAL A 243 22.64 -7.68 10.09
CA VAL A 243 22.28 -6.38 10.69
C VAL A 243 21.21 -6.52 11.76
N TYR A 244 20.32 -7.51 11.63
CA TYR A 244 19.18 -7.69 12.54
C TYR A 244 18.98 -9.15 12.93
N SER A 245 18.15 -9.35 13.94
CA SER A 245 17.47 -10.61 14.26
C SER A 245 15.98 -10.54 13.88
N ILE A 246 15.30 -11.69 13.89
CA ILE A 246 13.82 -11.72 13.79
C ILE A 246 13.18 -10.89 14.91
N LYS A 247 13.77 -10.88 16.11
CA LYS A 247 13.25 -10.11 17.24
C LYS A 247 13.24 -8.60 16.93
N ASP A 248 14.25 -8.09 16.25
CA ASP A 248 14.30 -6.66 15.86
C ASP A 248 13.20 -6.33 14.85
N ALA A 249 12.89 -7.25 13.93
CA ALA A 249 11.79 -7.09 12.98
C ALA A 249 10.43 -7.04 13.71
N GLU A 250 10.23 -7.90 14.70
CA GLU A 250 9.03 -7.91 15.53
C GLU A 250 8.91 -6.65 16.40
N ASP A 251 10.00 -6.23 17.05
CA ASP A 251 10.07 -5.02 17.88
C ASP A 251 9.72 -3.78 17.05
N ALA A 252 10.27 -3.67 15.83
CA ALA A 252 9.96 -2.56 14.94
C ALA A 252 8.47 -2.55 14.53
N CYS A 253 7.87 -3.71 14.25
CA CYS A 253 6.43 -3.79 13.98
C CYS A 253 5.59 -3.40 15.21
N ARG A 254 5.98 -3.82 16.41
CA ARG A 254 5.32 -3.42 17.66
C ARG A 254 5.40 -1.90 17.88
N GLU A 255 6.54 -1.29 17.58
CA GLU A 255 6.71 0.16 17.71
C GLU A 255 5.89 0.94 16.68
N ILE A 256 5.75 0.44 15.44
CA ILE A 256 4.78 0.97 14.46
C ILE A 256 3.36 0.91 15.03
N THR A 257 2.92 -0.24 15.52
CA THR A 257 1.57 -0.41 16.09
C THR A 257 1.34 0.55 17.28
N LYS A 258 2.34 0.70 18.15
CA LYS A 258 2.27 1.61 19.29
C LYS A 258 2.20 3.08 18.85
N THR A 259 2.93 3.45 17.81
CA THR A 259 3.04 4.85 17.36
C THR A 259 1.90 5.26 16.42
N SER A 260 1.46 4.37 15.52
CA SER A 260 0.44 4.65 14.51
C SER A 260 -0.91 4.95 15.14
N THR A 261 -1.51 6.13 14.92
CA THR A 261 -2.85 6.45 15.49
C THR A 261 -4.00 5.88 14.68
N VAL A 262 -3.71 5.33 13.51
CA VAL A 262 -4.65 4.71 12.57
C VAL A 262 -4.24 3.27 12.23
N PRO A 263 -5.15 2.40 11.76
CA PRO A 263 -4.77 1.08 11.26
C PRO A 263 -3.67 1.17 10.22
N TRP A 264 -2.76 0.19 10.24
CA TRP A 264 -1.72 0.09 9.24
C TRP A 264 -1.74 -1.29 8.56
N VAL A 265 -1.41 -1.30 7.28
CA VAL A 265 -1.31 -2.50 6.45
C VAL A 265 0.08 -2.53 5.80
N ILE A 266 0.62 -3.73 5.60
CA ILE A 266 1.92 -3.84 4.92
C ILE A 266 1.79 -3.87 3.40
N LEU A 267 2.76 -3.25 2.74
CA LEU A 267 2.96 -3.36 1.29
C LEU A 267 4.06 -4.38 0.95
N SER A 268 4.01 -4.93 -0.27
CA SER A 268 4.95 -5.98 -0.67
C SER A 268 6.30 -5.47 -1.18
N ALA A 269 6.44 -4.18 -1.50
CA ALA A 269 7.66 -3.53 -2.01
C ALA A 269 8.27 -4.13 -3.30
N GLY A 270 7.72 -5.22 -3.84
CA GLY A 270 8.27 -5.94 -4.99
C GLY A 270 9.11 -7.16 -4.63
N VAL A 271 9.21 -7.53 -3.35
CA VAL A 271 9.84 -8.80 -2.94
C VAL A 271 9.07 -10.00 -3.49
N ASP A 272 9.68 -11.18 -3.48
CA ASP A 272 9.05 -12.42 -3.91
C ASP A 272 8.03 -12.91 -2.88
N ILE A 273 7.12 -13.79 -3.31
CA ILE A 273 6.05 -14.30 -2.45
C ILE A 273 6.60 -14.94 -1.17
N GLU A 274 7.72 -15.67 -1.26
CA GLU A 274 8.33 -16.33 -0.12
C GLU A 274 8.74 -15.33 0.97
N GLU A 275 9.47 -14.26 0.60
CA GLU A 275 9.84 -13.20 1.52
C GLU A 275 8.59 -12.46 2.06
N PHE A 276 7.61 -12.21 1.19
CA PHE A 276 6.43 -11.46 1.58
C PHE A 276 5.55 -12.22 2.59
N VAL A 277 5.49 -13.56 2.52
CA VAL A 277 4.81 -14.39 3.52
C VAL A 277 5.41 -14.19 4.92
N TYR A 278 6.74 -14.10 5.04
CA TYR A 278 7.41 -13.77 6.31
C TYR A 278 7.05 -12.35 6.78
N ASN A 279 7.08 -11.37 5.88
CA ASN A 279 6.71 -9.99 6.19
C ASN A 279 5.26 -9.91 6.73
N VAL A 280 4.30 -10.54 6.04
CA VAL A 280 2.88 -10.59 6.45
C VAL A 280 2.74 -11.24 7.82
N LYS A 281 3.38 -12.39 8.04
CA LYS A 281 3.27 -13.12 9.29
C LYS A 281 3.80 -12.31 10.47
N ILE A 282 4.99 -11.73 10.34
CA ILE A 282 5.61 -10.93 11.41
C ILE A 282 4.79 -9.68 11.67
N ALA A 283 4.39 -8.93 10.64
CA ALA A 283 3.62 -7.69 10.81
C ALA A 283 2.24 -7.95 11.43
N SER A 284 1.53 -8.98 10.95
CA SER A 284 0.21 -9.36 11.46
C SER A 284 0.26 -9.77 12.93
N ASN A 285 1.26 -10.57 13.32
CA ASN A 285 1.47 -10.97 14.72
C ASN A 285 1.78 -9.80 15.66
N ASN A 286 2.21 -8.66 15.11
CA ASN A 286 2.67 -7.51 15.87
C ASN A 286 1.81 -6.25 15.62
N GLY A 287 0.56 -6.45 15.17
CA GLY A 287 -0.49 -5.43 15.21
C GLY A 287 -0.88 -4.78 13.88
N ALA A 288 -0.31 -5.21 12.75
CA ALA A 288 -0.81 -4.80 11.45
C ALA A 288 -2.26 -5.30 11.26
N SER A 289 -3.09 -4.47 10.63
CA SER A 289 -4.48 -4.81 10.32
C SER A 289 -4.65 -5.56 8.99
N GLY A 290 -3.54 -5.92 8.34
CA GLY A 290 -3.52 -6.76 7.14
C GLY A 290 -2.46 -6.31 6.13
N PHE A 291 -2.78 -6.46 4.84
CA PHE A 291 -1.89 -6.15 3.73
C PHE A 291 -2.61 -5.44 2.58
N LEU A 292 -1.83 -4.69 1.79
CA LEU A 292 -2.19 -4.26 0.44
C LEU A 292 -1.10 -4.75 -0.53
N ALA A 293 -1.31 -5.95 -1.05
CA ALA A 293 -0.31 -6.73 -1.78
C ALA A 293 -0.46 -6.54 -3.28
N GLY A 294 0.66 -6.31 -3.98
CA GLY A 294 0.67 -6.21 -5.43
C GLY A 294 1.60 -7.24 -6.04
N ARG A 295 2.78 -6.77 -6.47
CA ARG A 295 3.77 -7.56 -7.21
C ARG A 295 4.08 -8.93 -6.61
N ALA A 296 4.18 -9.08 -5.29
CA ALA A 296 4.46 -10.39 -4.69
C ALA A 296 3.40 -11.46 -5.03
N VAL A 297 2.17 -11.05 -5.37
CA VAL A 297 1.08 -11.95 -5.74
C VAL A 297 1.09 -12.26 -7.23
N TRP A 298 1.17 -11.24 -8.08
CA TRP A 298 0.85 -11.37 -9.50
C TRP A 298 2.03 -11.23 -10.44
N LYS A 299 3.20 -10.73 -10.00
CA LYS A 299 4.23 -10.23 -10.93
C LYS A 299 4.78 -11.29 -11.89
N ASP A 300 4.90 -12.54 -11.47
CA ASP A 300 5.53 -13.56 -12.33
C ASP A 300 4.64 -13.98 -13.51
N PHE A 301 3.35 -13.60 -13.51
CA PHE A 301 2.49 -13.75 -14.68
C PHE A 301 3.04 -12.99 -15.90
N THR A 302 3.83 -11.92 -15.69
CA THR A 302 4.36 -11.13 -16.80
C THR A 302 5.36 -11.91 -17.63
N ALA A 303 5.97 -12.97 -17.08
CA ALA A 303 6.91 -13.83 -17.80
C ALA A 303 6.25 -14.56 -19.00
N TYR A 304 4.92 -14.66 -19.01
CA TYR A 304 4.14 -15.29 -20.08
C TYR A 304 3.61 -14.29 -21.11
N TYR A 305 3.88 -13.00 -20.94
CA TYR A 305 3.50 -11.96 -21.89
C TYR A 305 4.21 -12.18 -23.26
N PRO A 306 3.51 -12.09 -24.40
CA PRO A 306 2.13 -11.58 -24.59
C PRO A 306 1.03 -12.64 -24.68
N ASN A 307 1.27 -13.88 -24.26
CA ASN A 307 0.25 -14.93 -24.30
C ASN A 307 -0.78 -14.75 -23.17
N GLU A 308 -1.92 -14.14 -23.47
CA GLU A 308 -3.00 -13.91 -22.50
C GLU A 308 -3.49 -15.19 -21.81
N ASP A 309 -3.55 -16.32 -22.53
CA ASP A 309 -4.05 -17.58 -21.98
C ASP A 309 -3.07 -18.14 -20.93
N ASP A 310 -1.77 -18.10 -21.21
CA ASP A 310 -0.73 -18.53 -20.26
C ASP A 310 -0.66 -17.59 -19.05
N MET A 311 -0.74 -16.27 -19.28
CA MET A 311 -0.82 -15.26 -18.23
C MET A 311 -2.03 -15.51 -17.31
N ARG A 312 -3.19 -15.80 -17.91
CA ARG A 312 -4.42 -16.12 -17.18
C ARG A 312 -4.31 -17.45 -16.43
N ALA A 313 -3.74 -18.48 -17.05
CA ALA A 313 -3.54 -19.79 -16.42
C ALA A 313 -2.64 -19.68 -15.19
N TRP A 314 -1.57 -18.90 -15.27
CA TRP A 314 -0.69 -18.64 -14.13
C TRP A 314 -1.43 -17.91 -13.00
N LEU A 315 -2.25 -16.89 -13.32
CA LEU A 315 -3.03 -16.18 -12.31
C LEU A 315 -4.05 -17.10 -11.61
N LEU A 316 -4.71 -17.98 -12.36
CA LEU A 316 -5.70 -18.95 -11.84
C LEU A 316 -5.07 -20.04 -10.96
N THR A 317 -3.76 -20.26 -11.10
CA THR A 317 -3.01 -21.27 -10.34
C THR A 317 -2.10 -20.58 -9.32
N SER A 318 -0.87 -20.27 -9.70
CA SER A 318 0.15 -19.66 -8.85
C SER A 318 -0.29 -18.33 -8.23
N GLY A 319 -1.03 -17.49 -8.95
CA GLY A 319 -1.56 -16.22 -8.40
C GLY A 319 -2.53 -16.44 -7.24
N VAL A 320 -3.44 -17.41 -7.38
CA VAL A 320 -4.36 -17.82 -6.30
C VAL A 320 -3.59 -18.49 -5.16
N GLU A 321 -2.63 -19.36 -5.45
CA GLU A 321 -1.78 -19.98 -4.42
C GLU A 321 -1.02 -18.93 -3.60
N ASN A 322 -0.47 -17.92 -4.27
CA ASN A 322 0.20 -16.79 -3.63
C ASN A 322 -0.74 -16.04 -2.69
N TYR A 323 -1.99 -15.79 -3.11
CA TYR A 323 -3.01 -15.23 -2.22
C TYR A 323 -3.26 -16.13 -1.01
N MET A 324 -3.43 -17.45 -1.20
CA MET A 324 -3.70 -18.37 -0.09
C MET A 324 -2.55 -18.39 0.93
N LYS A 325 -1.29 -18.32 0.47
CA LYS A 325 -0.12 -18.23 1.36
C LYS A 325 -0.15 -16.97 2.24
N ILE A 326 -0.45 -15.80 1.66
CA ILE A 326 -0.51 -14.54 2.43
C ILE A 326 -1.79 -14.44 3.27
N TYR A 327 -2.89 -15.03 2.83
CA TYR A 327 -4.11 -15.17 3.63
C TYR A 327 -3.80 -15.92 4.93
N GLU A 328 -3.17 -17.08 4.83
CA GLU A 328 -2.76 -17.89 5.99
C GLU A 328 -1.80 -17.11 6.91
N ALA A 329 -0.80 -16.43 6.34
CA ALA A 329 0.12 -15.59 7.09
C ALA A 329 -0.57 -14.42 7.82
N SER A 330 -1.67 -13.90 7.26
CA SER A 330 -2.41 -12.76 7.80
C SER A 330 -3.49 -13.12 8.82
N LYS A 331 -3.70 -14.40 9.16
CA LYS A 331 -4.79 -14.82 10.07
C LYS A 331 -4.77 -14.12 11.43
N ARG A 332 -3.60 -13.72 11.92
CA ARG A 332 -3.45 -12.99 13.19
C ARG A 332 -3.48 -11.46 13.06
N ALA A 333 -3.76 -10.92 11.87
CA ALA A 333 -3.88 -9.48 11.68
C ALA A 333 -5.01 -8.92 12.55
N THR A 334 -4.82 -7.71 13.07
CA THR A 334 -5.77 -7.05 13.98
C THR A 334 -6.97 -6.51 13.20
N PRO A 335 -8.21 -6.94 13.48
CA PRO A 335 -9.40 -6.33 12.88
C PRO A 335 -9.41 -4.82 13.09
N TYR A 336 -9.79 -4.04 12.08
CA TYR A 336 -9.67 -2.57 12.13
C TYR A 336 -10.39 -1.96 13.34
N PHE A 337 -11.54 -2.51 13.74
CA PHE A 337 -12.35 -2.01 14.84
C PHE A 337 -11.72 -2.27 16.23
N GLU A 338 -10.73 -3.17 16.33
CA GLU A 338 -9.94 -3.40 17.55
C GLU A 338 -8.71 -2.48 17.62
N HIS A 339 -8.37 -1.80 16.53
CA HIS A 339 -7.31 -0.80 16.55
C HIS A 339 -7.68 0.33 17.51
N LYS A 340 -6.69 0.89 18.24
CA LYS A 340 -6.90 1.92 19.28
C LYS A 340 -7.65 3.16 18.80
N GLN A 341 -7.65 3.44 17.49
CA GLN A 341 -8.49 4.48 16.89
C GLN A 341 -9.98 4.23 17.15
N PHE A 342 -10.43 2.99 16.99
CA PHE A 342 -11.84 2.58 17.07
C PHE A 342 -12.18 1.91 18.39
N ARG A 343 -11.19 1.29 19.06
CA ARG A 343 -11.27 0.58 20.35
C ARG A 343 -12.07 -0.72 20.29
N SER A 344 -13.31 -0.65 19.83
CA SER A 344 -14.16 -1.82 19.57
C SER A 344 -15.24 -1.46 18.56
N PHE A 345 -15.86 -2.45 17.93
CA PHE A 345 -17.00 -2.21 17.04
C PHE A 345 -18.15 -1.48 17.75
N ALA A 346 -18.43 -1.82 19.01
CA ALA A 346 -19.49 -1.19 19.81
C ALA A 346 -19.18 0.25 20.24
N SER A 347 -17.93 0.70 20.11
CA SER A 347 -17.53 2.07 20.41
C SER A 347 -17.74 3.03 19.23
N ILE A 348 -17.91 2.51 18.02
CA ILE A 348 -18.01 3.29 16.78
C ILE A 348 -19.41 3.91 16.68
N MET A 349 -19.47 5.23 16.53
CA MET A 349 -20.70 5.99 16.32
C MET A 349 -20.55 6.90 15.10
N LEU A 350 -21.66 7.15 14.40
CA LEU A 350 -21.67 8.19 13.37
C LEU A 350 -21.52 9.57 14.02
N GLU A 351 -20.74 10.44 13.37
CA GLU A 351 -20.75 11.87 13.67
C GLU A 351 -22.19 12.39 13.60
N LYS A 352 -22.61 13.15 14.63
CA LYS A 352 -23.96 13.73 14.76
C LYS A 352 -25.10 12.70 14.78
N ALA A 353 -24.82 11.45 15.17
CA ALA A 353 -25.85 10.42 15.27
C ALA A 353 -27.03 10.86 16.16
N GLY A 354 -28.25 10.75 15.64
CA GLY A 354 -29.49 11.17 16.31
C GLY A 354 -30.67 11.16 15.34
N GLU A 355 -31.87 11.49 15.84
CA GLU A 355 -33.11 11.51 15.04
C GLU A 355 -33.04 12.49 13.86
N ASP A 356 -32.28 13.58 14.00
CA ASP A 356 -32.09 14.62 12.98
C ASP A 356 -30.81 14.45 12.14
N TRP A 357 -30.12 13.30 12.23
CA TRP A 357 -28.83 13.08 11.55
C TRP A 357 -28.85 13.44 10.06
N TYR A 358 -29.92 13.08 9.34
CA TYR A 358 -30.07 13.37 7.91
C TYR A 358 -30.15 14.87 7.57
N LYS A 359 -30.49 15.73 8.55
CA LYS A 359 -30.51 17.20 8.39
C LYS A 359 -29.16 17.83 8.68
N GLU A 360 -28.37 17.22 9.57
CA GLU A 360 -27.12 17.79 10.05
C GLU A 360 -25.87 17.23 9.34
N TYR A 361 -25.98 16.07 8.69
CA TYR A 361 -24.85 15.35 8.06
C TYR A 361 -24.12 16.19 7.00
#